data_AF-A0A1D2AG68-F1
#
_entry.id   AF-A0A1D2AG68-F1
#
_cell.length_a   1.000
_cell.length_b   1.000
_cell.length_c   1.000
_cell.angle_alpha   90.00
_cell.angle_beta   90.00
_cell.angle_gamma   90.00
#
_symmetry.space_group_name_H-M   'P 1'
#
loop_
_entity.id
_entity.type
_entity.pdbx_description
1 polymer ?
#
loop_
_entity_poly.entity_id
_entity_poly.type
_entity_poly.pdbx_seq_one_letter_code
_entity_poly.pdbx_strand_id
1 'polypeptide(L)'
;MLHSLTHVLWESDATVFKAHITTSPSGDVADMFWLYDNRNELPEHHRALEICDRVKGVLGPDTECSISLAPLDSIAEGPSLVRRKACKDAVSFSNLRSIMTRRRTAERPVPVPIPAEVSPRLAGAAAAARDAWSDRPSAVTVSVDNETSPSYTMLSLECADRKGLLYDILRALKGVDLRVAYGRLEVDEDGAGAGVTIDIFIQDNDLCRINDPDALEEVKRRVELAVTLPVRITLRDVFDACCTELVVTAPLDTGGRGRPRVTFDVTQALSVAGLGVFMADVFIESVSMDADEGEAQELHRFLIHLPNGQPIRSDRDKKAVYDVVKAQLLGSRLEVHPPSPPSGAGPGGKGGLRRVTSELHEVPSSLLRNLEDRWQFG
;
A
#
# COMPACT_ATOMS: atom_id res chain seq x y z
N MET A 1 12.05 -0.10 18.57
CA MET A 1 11.10 -0.91 19.36
C MET A 1 9.87 -1.30 18.54
N LEU A 2 9.04 -0.34 18.07
CA LEU A 2 7.82 -0.65 17.31
C LEU A 2 8.05 -1.56 16.08
N HIS A 3 9.10 -1.28 15.29
CA HIS A 3 9.44 -2.13 14.15
C HIS A 3 9.77 -3.57 14.59
N SER A 4 10.56 -3.73 15.65
CA SER A 4 10.96 -5.04 16.19
C SER A 4 9.76 -5.85 16.69
N LEU A 5 8.78 -5.18 17.34
CA LEU A 5 7.52 -5.81 17.73
C LEU A 5 6.71 -6.25 16.51
N THR A 6 6.54 -5.36 15.53
CA THR A 6 5.81 -5.66 14.29
C THR A 6 6.47 -6.80 13.52
N HIS A 7 7.81 -6.91 13.59
CA HIS A 7 8.57 -8.01 13.02
C HIS A 7 8.24 -9.35 13.68
N VAL A 8 8.27 -9.41 15.02
CA VAL A 8 7.94 -10.63 15.77
C VAL A 8 6.53 -11.12 15.50
N LEU A 9 5.57 -10.19 15.47
CA LEU A 9 4.18 -10.51 15.16
C LEU A 9 4.05 -11.12 13.76
N TRP A 10 4.75 -10.55 12.79
CA TRP A 10 4.79 -11.07 11.42
C TRP A 10 5.46 -12.45 11.33
N GLU A 11 6.62 -12.66 11.98
CA GLU A 11 7.30 -13.97 12.06
C GLU A 11 6.48 -15.04 12.79
N SER A 12 5.50 -14.60 13.58
CA SER A 12 4.57 -15.47 14.27
C SER A 12 3.32 -15.75 13.45
N ASP A 13 3.26 -15.43 12.15
CA ASP A 13 2.07 -15.58 11.29
C ASP A 13 0.84 -14.82 11.79
N ALA A 14 1.04 -13.72 12.54
CA ALA A 14 -0.05 -12.86 12.98
C ALA A 14 -0.22 -11.65 12.05
N THR A 15 -1.47 -11.37 11.66
CA THR A 15 -1.83 -10.19 10.86
C THR A 15 -2.39 -9.10 11.78
N VAL A 16 -1.79 -7.90 11.74
CA VAL A 16 -2.29 -6.72 12.47
C VAL A 16 -3.41 -6.06 11.67
N PHE A 17 -4.60 -5.92 12.27
CA PHE A 17 -5.76 -5.26 11.64
C PHE A 17 -6.13 -3.93 12.29
N LYS A 18 -5.78 -3.78 13.55
CA LYS A 18 -5.91 -2.52 14.29
C LYS A 18 -4.75 -2.46 15.26
N ALA A 19 -4.20 -1.27 15.41
CA ALA A 19 -3.19 -0.99 16.41
C ALA A 19 -3.50 0.35 17.05
N HIS A 20 -3.15 0.48 18.31
CA HIS A 20 -3.12 1.75 19.02
C HIS A 20 -1.83 1.77 19.84
N ILE A 21 -0.90 2.59 19.39
CA ILE A 21 0.45 2.72 19.96
C ILE A 21 0.56 4.11 20.53
N THR A 22 0.96 4.22 21.79
CA THR A 22 1.14 5.52 22.45
C THR A 22 2.35 5.48 23.37
N THR A 23 3.14 6.55 23.31
CA THR A 23 4.20 6.81 24.29
C THR A 23 3.80 8.00 25.14
N SER A 24 3.74 7.81 26.46
CA SER A 24 3.44 8.91 27.38
C SER A 24 4.65 9.84 27.55
N PRO A 25 4.44 11.11 27.93
CA PRO A 25 5.53 12.02 28.29
C PRO A 25 6.35 11.55 29.52
N SER A 26 5.80 10.64 30.35
CA SER A 26 6.52 10.02 31.47
C SER A 26 7.41 8.86 31.04
N GLY A 27 7.37 8.46 29.76
CA GLY A 27 8.15 7.34 29.22
C GLY A 27 7.45 5.98 29.30
N ASP A 28 6.19 5.95 29.76
CA ASP A 28 5.37 4.74 29.78
C ASP A 28 4.87 4.45 28.36
N VAL A 29 5.08 3.23 27.88
CA VAL A 29 4.70 2.80 26.53
C VAL A 29 3.54 1.82 26.63
N ALA A 30 2.46 2.10 25.90
CA ALA A 30 1.32 1.21 25.80
C ALA A 30 1.01 0.95 24.32
N ASP A 31 1.31 -0.28 23.89
CA ASP A 31 1.08 -0.73 22.51
C ASP A 31 0.02 -1.84 22.50
N MET A 32 -1.14 -1.53 21.93
CA MET A 32 -2.25 -2.47 21.81
C MET A 32 -2.46 -2.87 20.36
N PHE A 33 -2.42 -4.17 20.07
CA PHE A 33 -2.62 -4.72 18.73
C PHE A 33 -3.82 -5.65 18.71
N TRP A 34 -4.65 -5.50 17.68
CA TRP A 34 -5.67 -6.47 17.30
C TRP A 34 -5.13 -7.30 16.16
N LEU A 35 -4.97 -8.58 16.47
CA LEU A 35 -4.32 -9.54 15.60
C LEU A 35 -5.32 -10.58 15.13
N TYR A 36 -5.04 -11.13 13.95
CA TYR A 36 -5.59 -12.39 13.50
C TYR A 36 -4.46 -13.38 13.30
N ASP A 37 -4.61 -14.54 13.94
CA ASP A 37 -3.66 -15.62 13.79
C ASP A 37 -3.99 -16.41 12.52
N ASN A 38 -3.10 -16.35 11.53
CA ASN A 38 -3.30 -17.05 10.27
C ASN A 38 -3.25 -18.59 10.46
N ARG A 39 -2.73 -19.07 11.60
CA ARG A 39 -2.78 -20.50 11.96
C ARG A 39 -4.11 -20.93 12.56
N ASN A 40 -4.98 -19.97 12.92
CA ASN A 40 -6.23 -20.20 13.66
C ASN A 40 -6.02 -21.01 14.96
N GLU A 41 -4.87 -20.82 15.63
CA GLU A 41 -4.53 -21.50 16.88
C GLU A 41 -4.86 -20.61 18.10
N LEU A 42 -4.95 -19.29 17.93
CA LEU A 42 -5.52 -18.42 18.98
C LEU A 42 -7.03 -18.69 19.17
N PRO A 43 -7.55 -18.73 20.42
CA PRO A 43 -6.91 -18.25 21.65
C PRO A 43 -6.24 -19.35 22.49
N GLU A 44 -5.76 -20.45 21.89
CA GLU A 44 -5.14 -21.53 22.67
C GLU A 44 -3.95 -21.01 23.49
N HIS A 45 -3.87 -21.48 24.74
CA HIS A 45 -2.93 -20.93 25.72
C HIS A 45 -1.47 -21.11 25.29
N HIS A 46 -1.14 -22.25 24.68
CA HIS A 46 0.21 -22.50 24.18
C HIS A 46 0.61 -21.48 23.10
N ARG A 47 -0.31 -21.14 22.21
CA ARG A 47 -0.10 -20.22 21.09
C ARG A 47 0.05 -18.79 21.59
N ALA A 48 -0.79 -18.40 22.54
CA ALA A 48 -0.68 -17.10 23.19
C ALA A 48 0.66 -16.94 23.91
N LEU A 49 1.11 -17.96 24.66
CA LEU A 49 2.40 -17.94 25.34
C LEU A 49 3.58 -17.89 24.36
N GLU A 50 3.54 -18.68 23.28
CA GLU A 50 4.58 -18.67 22.25
C GLU A 50 4.79 -17.25 21.68
N ILE A 51 3.69 -16.58 21.30
CA ILE A 51 3.75 -15.21 20.75
C ILE A 51 4.26 -14.24 21.83
N CYS A 52 3.75 -14.33 23.06
CA CYS A 52 4.20 -13.47 24.17
C CYS A 52 5.70 -13.63 24.47
N ASP A 53 6.22 -14.86 24.47
CA ASP A 53 7.62 -15.15 24.77
C ASP A 53 8.53 -14.62 23.67
N ARG A 54 8.13 -14.74 22.39
CA ARG A 54 8.86 -14.12 21.27
C ARG A 54 8.89 -12.60 21.39
N VAL A 55 7.77 -11.98 21.78
CA VAL A 55 7.68 -10.52 22.00
C VAL A 55 8.63 -10.08 23.11
N LYS A 56 8.61 -10.77 24.26
CA LYS A 56 9.52 -10.51 25.38
C LYS A 56 10.98 -10.73 25.01
N GLY A 57 11.28 -11.71 24.17
CA GLY A 57 12.63 -11.96 23.67
C GLY A 57 13.24 -10.78 22.92
N VAL A 58 12.40 -9.92 22.30
CA VAL A 58 12.84 -8.77 21.51
C VAL A 58 12.72 -7.45 22.26
N LEU A 59 11.68 -7.27 23.07
CA LEU A 59 11.45 -6.03 23.83
C LEU A 59 12.13 -6.00 25.20
N GLY A 60 12.51 -7.16 25.73
CA GLY A 60 13.15 -7.33 27.03
C GLY A 60 12.24 -8.02 28.05
N PRO A 61 12.82 -8.65 29.08
CA PRO A 61 12.11 -9.50 30.03
C PRO A 61 11.10 -8.73 30.90
N ASP A 62 11.32 -7.44 31.11
CA ASP A 62 10.46 -6.56 31.92
C ASP A 62 9.19 -6.13 31.16
N THR A 63 9.02 -6.57 29.91
CA THR A 63 7.83 -6.26 29.10
C THR A 63 6.63 -7.07 29.58
N GLU A 64 5.59 -6.39 30.05
CA GLU A 64 4.29 -7.01 30.28
C GLU A 64 3.58 -7.26 28.94
N CYS A 65 3.36 -8.53 28.60
CA CYS A 65 2.69 -8.94 27.36
C CYS A 65 1.59 -9.95 27.69
N SER A 66 0.39 -9.70 27.19
CA SER A 66 -0.75 -10.60 27.31
C SER A 66 -1.59 -10.58 26.05
N ILE A 67 -2.21 -11.72 25.73
CA ILE A 67 -3.11 -11.86 24.59
C ILE A 67 -4.47 -12.33 25.11
N SER A 68 -5.51 -11.58 24.79
CA SER A 68 -6.89 -11.89 25.14
C SER A 68 -7.80 -11.73 23.94
N LEU A 69 -8.97 -12.38 23.97
CA LEU A 69 -10.00 -12.18 22.95
C LEU A 69 -10.44 -10.72 22.92
N ALA A 70 -10.49 -10.14 21.72
CA ALA A 70 -10.98 -8.78 21.54
C ALA A 70 -12.46 -8.69 21.94
N PRO A 71 -12.87 -7.69 22.76
CA PRO A 71 -14.28 -7.46 23.09
C PRO A 71 -15.14 -7.21 21.84
N LEU A 72 -16.39 -7.68 21.83
CA LEU A 72 -17.33 -7.45 20.71
C LEU A 72 -17.50 -5.95 20.40
N ASP A 73 -17.49 -5.09 21.42
CA ASP A 73 -17.71 -3.64 21.32
C ASP A 73 -16.41 -2.82 21.09
N SER A 74 -15.24 -3.44 20.99
CA SER A 74 -14.00 -2.71 20.61
C SER A 74 -13.98 -2.31 19.13
N ILE A 75 -15.09 -2.55 18.43
CA ILE A 75 -15.29 -2.51 16.98
C ILE A 75 -16.33 -1.43 16.57
N ALA A 76 -17.10 -0.88 17.50
CA ALA A 76 -18.01 0.26 17.32
C ALA A 76 -17.98 1.05 18.64
N GLU A 77 -17.76 2.35 18.74
CA GLU A 77 -18.47 3.45 18.11
C GLU A 77 -17.69 4.76 18.35
N GLY A 78 -17.88 5.72 17.46
CA GLY A 78 -17.69 7.15 17.76
C GLY A 78 -18.67 7.94 16.89
N PRO A 79 -19.35 8.98 17.42
CA PRO A 79 -20.28 9.77 16.64
C PRO A 79 -19.49 10.67 15.70
N SER A 80 -19.19 10.20 14.50
CA SER A 80 -18.68 11.03 13.41
C SER A 80 -19.28 10.54 12.10
N LEU A 81 -19.43 11.43 11.13
CA LEU A 81 -19.86 11.16 9.75
C LEU A 81 -19.00 10.11 9.02
N VAL A 82 -17.97 9.57 9.69
CA VAL A 82 -17.05 8.52 9.26
C VAL A 82 -17.35 7.24 10.05
N ARG A 83 -17.85 6.21 9.37
CA ARG A 83 -18.07 4.90 9.98
C ARG A 83 -16.76 4.09 9.89
N ARG A 84 -16.06 3.95 11.01
CA ARG A 84 -14.93 3.02 11.14
C ARG A 84 -15.49 1.61 11.34
N LYS A 85 -15.14 0.66 10.48
CA LYS A 85 -15.63 -0.73 10.52
C LYS A 85 -14.45 -1.70 10.71
N ALA A 86 -14.69 -2.89 11.26
CA ALA A 86 -13.68 -3.94 11.30
C ALA A 86 -13.46 -4.57 9.91
N CYS A 87 -12.26 -5.12 9.69
CA CYS A 87 -11.85 -5.78 8.45
C CYS A 87 -12.84 -6.82 7.93
N LYS A 88 -13.44 -7.62 8.81
CA LYS A 88 -14.36 -8.69 8.40
C LYS A 88 -15.74 -8.21 7.88
N ASP A 89 -16.11 -6.95 8.11
CA ASP A 89 -17.46 -6.42 7.85
C ASP A 89 -17.50 -5.47 6.63
N ALA A 90 -16.37 -5.30 5.93
CA ALA A 90 -16.30 -4.49 4.72
C ALA A 90 -16.72 -5.32 3.49
N VAL A 91 -17.76 -4.85 2.79
CA VAL A 91 -18.21 -5.40 1.50
C VAL A 91 -17.88 -4.42 0.39
N SER A 92 -17.22 -4.90 -0.66
CA SER A 92 -16.95 -4.12 -1.88
C SER A 92 -18.06 -4.38 -2.90
N PHE A 93 -18.60 -3.32 -3.51
CA PHE A 93 -19.60 -3.43 -4.58
C PHE A 93 -18.92 -3.58 -5.96
N SER A 94 -19.37 -4.57 -6.74
CA SER A 94 -18.85 -4.85 -8.09
C SER A 94 -19.58 -4.01 -9.14
N ASN A 95 -18.87 -3.02 -9.69
CA ASN A 95 -19.41 -2.15 -10.75
C ASN A 95 -19.51 -2.87 -12.11
N LEU A 96 -18.80 -3.98 -12.31
CA LEU A 96 -18.79 -4.72 -13.57
C LEU A 96 -20.18 -5.30 -13.89
N ARG A 97 -20.90 -5.77 -12.85
CA ARG A 97 -22.28 -6.23 -12.99
C ARG A 97 -23.23 -5.12 -13.45
N SER A 98 -23.03 -3.88 -12.99
CA SER A 98 -23.80 -2.72 -13.46
C SER A 98 -23.53 -2.43 -14.94
N ILE A 99 -22.26 -2.46 -15.36
CA ILE A 99 -21.86 -2.23 -16.77
C ILE A 99 -22.47 -3.29 -17.68
N MET A 100 -22.34 -4.57 -17.32
CA MET A 100 -22.88 -5.69 -18.10
C MET A 100 -24.43 -5.73 -18.11
N THR A 101 -25.10 -5.33 -17.03
CA THR A 101 -26.57 -5.37 -16.94
C THR A 101 -27.26 -4.19 -17.63
N ARG A 102 -26.65 -3.00 -17.66
CA ARG A 102 -27.19 -1.81 -18.36
C ARG A 102 -27.50 -2.06 -19.84
N ARG A 103 -26.84 -3.05 -20.46
CA ARG A 103 -27.02 -3.38 -21.87
C ARG A 103 -27.94 -4.58 -22.12
N ARG A 104 -28.05 -5.53 -21.16
CA ARG A 104 -29.02 -6.65 -21.26
C ARG A 104 -30.48 -6.17 -21.24
N THR A 105 -30.77 -5.01 -20.64
CA THR A 105 -32.11 -4.39 -20.62
C THR A 105 -32.36 -3.39 -21.75
N ALA A 106 -31.42 -3.17 -22.66
CA ALA A 106 -31.60 -2.31 -23.83
C ALA A 106 -32.23 -3.06 -25.01
N GLU A 107 -33.39 -3.68 -24.81
CA GLU A 107 -34.32 -3.93 -25.92
C GLU A 107 -35.07 -2.63 -26.22
N ARG A 108 -35.00 -2.20 -27.49
CA ARG A 108 -35.49 -0.92 -28.04
C ARG A 108 -36.81 -0.43 -27.42
N PRO A 109 -36.89 0.88 -27.12
CA PRO A 109 -37.79 1.70 -27.91
C PRO A 109 -37.17 3.04 -28.37
N VAL A 110 -37.51 3.40 -29.61
CA VAL A 110 -37.55 4.70 -30.34
C VAL A 110 -36.52 5.80 -29.96
N PRO A 111 -35.76 6.35 -30.94
CA PRO A 111 -34.75 7.38 -30.66
C PRO A 111 -35.40 8.72 -30.31
N VAL A 112 -35.18 9.19 -29.09
CA VAL A 112 -35.29 10.62 -28.74
C VAL A 112 -33.85 11.15 -28.64
N PRO A 113 -33.49 12.26 -29.30
CA PRO A 113 -32.12 12.76 -29.29
C PRO A 113 -31.82 13.38 -27.92
N ILE A 114 -31.01 12.71 -27.13
CA ILE A 114 -30.40 13.25 -25.90
C ILE A 114 -28.96 13.65 -26.26
N PRO A 115 -28.46 14.84 -25.84
CA PRO A 115 -27.09 15.24 -26.15
C PRO A 115 -26.09 14.28 -25.51
N ALA A 116 -24.99 14.04 -26.23
CA ALA A 116 -23.87 13.23 -25.77
C ALA A 116 -23.18 13.87 -24.55
N GLU A 117 -23.71 13.65 -23.35
CA GLU A 117 -22.98 13.89 -22.11
C GLU A 117 -22.35 12.59 -21.64
N VAL A 118 -21.07 12.44 -21.96
CA VAL A 118 -20.16 11.50 -21.32
C VAL A 118 -20.25 11.73 -19.82
N SER A 119 -20.68 10.72 -19.07
CA SER A 119 -20.89 10.81 -17.61
C SER A 119 -19.63 11.34 -16.91
N PRO A 120 -19.71 12.48 -16.18
CA PRO A 120 -18.53 13.09 -15.53
C PRO A 120 -18.04 12.31 -14.28
N ARG A 121 -18.70 11.21 -13.93
CA ARG A 121 -18.48 10.47 -12.68
C ARG A 121 -17.21 9.61 -12.64
N LEU A 122 -16.68 9.15 -13.78
CA LEU A 122 -15.44 8.34 -13.83
C LEU A 122 -14.17 9.19 -13.96
N ALA A 123 -14.25 10.37 -14.55
CA ALA A 123 -13.12 11.30 -14.66
C ALA A 123 -12.67 11.83 -13.28
N GLY A 124 -13.61 11.97 -12.33
CA GLY A 124 -13.32 12.42 -10.96
C GLY A 124 -12.49 11.43 -10.14
N ALA A 125 -12.68 10.12 -10.33
CA ALA A 125 -11.95 9.08 -9.59
C ALA A 125 -10.47 8.98 -10.02
N ALA A 126 -10.18 9.18 -11.31
CA ALA A 126 -8.82 9.23 -11.84
C ALA A 126 -8.11 10.55 -11.51
N ALA A 127 -8.84 11.68 -11.48
CA ALA A 127 -8.29 12.99 -11.11
C ALA A 127 -7.95 13.12 -9.62
N ALA A 128 -8.70 12.43 -8.73
CA ALA A 128 -8.44 12.37 -7.29
C ALA A 128 -7.34 11.34 -6.89
N ALA A 129 -6.76 10.63 -7.87
CA ALA A 129 -5.75 9.59 -7.67
C ALA A 129 -4.32 10.09 -7.96
N ARG A 130 -4.01 11.33 -7.62
CA ARG A 130 -2.64 11.83 -7.65
C ARG A 130 -2.09 11.83 -6.23
N ASP A 131 -1.08 11.00 -6.02
CA ASP A 131 -0.24 11.12 -4.85
C ASP A 131 0.68 12.34 -5.03
N ALA A 132 0.62 13.29 -4.09
CA ALA A 132 1.13 14.65 -4.23
C ALA A 132 2.63 14.72 -4.56
N TRP A 133 3.39 13.68 -4.19
CA TRP A 133 4.84 13.58 -4.45
C TRP A 133 5.22 12.43 -5.39
N SER A 134 4.26 11.77 -6.04
CA SER A 134 4.57 10.71 -7.01
C SER A 134 4.97 11.29 -8.37
N ASP A 135 6.28 11.32 -8.64
CA ASP A 135 6.85 12.12 -9.74
C ASP A 135 6.85 11.46 -11.13
N ARG A 136 6.20 10.31 -11.32
CA ARG A 136 5.78 9.72 -12.62
C ARG A 136 4.98 8.43 -12.36
N PRO A 137 3.89 8.17 -13.09
CA PRO A 137 3.31 6.83 -13.13
C PRO A 137 4.34 5.89 -13.78
N SER A 138 4.62 4.75 -13.15
CA SER A 138 5.39 3.68 -13.78
C SER A 138 4.76 3.35 -15.14
N ALA A 139 5.57 3.24 -16.19
CA ALA A 139 5.08 2.81 -17.48
C ALA A 139 4.52 1.38 -17.31
N VAL A 140 3.21 1.26 -17.50
CA VAL A 140 2.50 -0.03 -17.54
C VAL A 140 1.83 -0.12 -18.89
N THR A 141 2.03 -1.25 -19.57
CA THR A 141 1.29 -1.59 -20.77
C THR A 141 0.34 -2.72 -20.42
N VAL A 142 -0.94 -2.55 -20.70
CA VAL A 142 -1.94 -3.61 -20.57
C VAL A 142 -2.61 -3.81 -21.92
N SER A 143 -2.52 -5.03 -22.46
CA SER A 143 -3.21 -5.46 -23.67
C SER A 143 -4.23 -6.56 -23.37
N VAL A 144 -5.27 -6.61 -24.18
CA VAL A 144 -6.36 -7.57 -24.08
C VAL A 144 -6.41 -8.36 -25.37
N ASP A 145 -6.47 -9.69 -25.26
CA ASP A 145 -6.60 -10.60 -26.38
C ASP A 145 -7.75 -11.59 -26.16
N ASN A 146 -8.69 -11.60 -27.12
CA ASN A 146 -9.85 -12.50 -27.17
C ASN A 146 -9.82 -13.44 -28.39
N GLU A 147 -8.72 -13.44 -29.16
CA GLU A 147 -8.53 -14.25 -30.36
C GLU A 147 -7.82 -15.56 -30.04
N THR A 148 -6.87 -15.55 -29.11
CA THR A 148 -6.09 -16.74 -28.72
C THR A 148 -6.92 -17.84 -28.07
N SER A 149 -8.07 -17.51 -27.47
CA SER A 149 -8.94 -18.49 -26.82
C SER A 149 -10.44 -18.22 -27.05
N PRO A 150 -11.24 -19.27 -27.33
CA PRO A 150 -12.69 -19.14 -27.43
C PRO A 150 -13.38 -19.01 -26.07
N SER A 151 -12.70 -19.38 -24.97
CA SER A 151 -13.31 -19.52 -23.63
C SER A 151 -12.74 -18.57 -22.57
N TYR A 152 -11.64 -17.89 -22.89
CA TYR A 152 -10.92 -17.00 -21.97
C TYR A 152 -10.64 -15.67 -22.64
N THR A 153 -10.63 -14.60 -21.83
CA THR A 153 -10.00 -13.33 -22.19
C THR A 153 -8.58 -13.34 -21.62
N MET A 154 -7.58 -13.07 -22.45
CA MET A 154 -6.19 -12.96 -22.01
C MET A 154 -5.84 -11.49 -21.77
N LEU A 155 -5.30 -11.21 -20.59
CA LEU A 155 -4.68 -9.93 -20.25
C LEU A 155 -3.17 -10.10 -20.25
N SER A 156 -2.46 -9.32 -21.04
CA SER A 156 -1.00 -9.28 -21.01
C SER A 156 -0.55 -7.94 -20.45
N LEU A 157 0.29 -7.98 -19.43
CA LEU A 157 0.82 -6.83 -18.71
C LEU A 157 2.34 -6.79 -18.84
N GLU A 158 2.87 -5.61 -19.10
CA GLU A 158 4.31 -5.31 -19.04
C GLU A 158 4.53 -4.13 -18.08
N CYS A 159 5.30 -4.36 -17.01
CA CYS A 159 5.59 -3.34 -16.01
C CYS A 159 6.89 -3.65 -15.24
N ALA A 160 7.35 -2.71 -14.42
CA ALA A 160 8.50 -2.96 -13.53
C ALA A 160 8.12 -3.88 -12.37
N ASP A 161 9.03 -4.77 -11.97
CA ASP A 161 8.84 -5.60 -10.79
C ASP A 161 8.73 -4.75 -9.51
N ARG A 162 7.86 -5.19 -8.60
CA ARG A 162 7.69 -4.59 -7.28
C ARG A 162 7.02 -5.52 -6.28
N LYS A 163 7.28 -5.29 -5.01
CA LYS A 163 6.59 -5.97 -3.90
C LYS A 163 5.07 -5.79 -4.03
N GLY A 164 4.36 -6.92 -3.93
CA GLY A 164 2.90 -6.95 -3.95
C GLY A 164 2.27 -6.76 -5.34
N LEU A 165 3.05 -6.72 -6.43
CA LEU A 165 2.51 -6.55 -7.79
C LEU A 165 1.39 -7.55 -8.11
N LEU A 166 1.66 -8.83 -7.94
CA LEU A 166 0.68 -9.89 -8.19
C LEU A 166 -0.55 -9.76 -7.29
N TYR A 167 -0.36 -9.41 -6.01
CA TYR A 167 -1.47 -9.19 -5.09
C TYR A 167 -2.38 -8.06 -5.58
N ASP A 168 -1.81 -6.92 -5.99
CA ASP A 168 -2.58 -5.76 -6.43
C ASP A 168 -3.38 -6.06 -7.70
N ILE A 169 -2.80 -6.81 -8.65
CA ILE A 169 -3.47 -7.23 -9.88
C ILE A 169 -4.62 -8.20 -9.56
N LEU A 170 -4.34 -9.28 -8.81
CA LEU A 170 -5.35 -10.29 -8.48
C LEU A 170 -6.49 -9.68 -7.63
N ARG A 171 -6.17 -8.77 -6.71
CA ARG A 171 -7.16 -8.03 -5.93
C ARG A 171 -8.04 -7.16 -6.82
N ALA A 172 -7.47 -6.46 -7.80
CA ALA A 172 -8.22 -5.64 -8.72
C ALA A 172 -9.18 -6.46 -9.59
N LEU A 173 -8.73 -7.62 -10.09
CA LEU A 173 -9.57 -8.55 -10.86
C LEU A 173 -10.68 -9.16 -10.00
N LYS A 174 -10.35 -9.57 -8.77
CA LYS A 174 -11.34 -10.10 -7.82
C LYS A 174 -12.38 -9.04 -7.43
N GLY A 175 -11.98 -7.77 -7.33
CA GLY A 175 -12.88 -6.64 -7.01
C GLY A 175 -13.99 -6.41 -8.03
N VAL A 176 -13.89 -7.01 -9.21
CA VAL A 176 -14.90 -6.97 -10.27
C VAL A 176 -15.48 -8.34 -10.61
N ASP A 177 -15.34 -9.29 -9.67
CA ASP A 177 -15.84 -10.65 -9.78
C ASP A 177 -15.33 -11.41 -11.01
N LEU A 178 -14.09 -11.18 -11.40
CA LEU A 178 -13.44 -11.96 -12.45
C LEU A 178 -12.68 -13.13 -11.87
N ARG A 179 -12.87 -14.29 -12.48
CA ARG A 179 -12.13 -15.50 -12.17
C ARG A 179 -10.82 -15.51 -12.96
N VAL A 180 -9.71 -15.65 -12.25
CA VAL A 180 -8.41 -15.96 -12.85
C VAL A 180 -8.30 -17.48 -12.98
N ALA A 181 -8.19 -17.98 -14.22
CA ALA A 181 -8.10 -19.40 -14.51
C ALA A 181 -6.64 -19.88 -14.58
N TYR A 182 -5.80 -19.14 -15.28
CA TYR A 182 -4.37 -19.43 -15.46
C TYR A 182 -3.58 -18.12 -15.45
N GLY A 183 -2.32 -18.20 -15.03
CA GLY A 183 -1.40 -17.08 -15.09
C GLY A 183 0.01 -17.57 -15.45
N ARG A 184 0.70 -16.81 -16.29
CA ARG A 184 2.13 -16.95 -16.56
C ARG A 184 2.81 -15.66 -16.14
N LEU A 185 3.92 -15.81 -15.42
CA LEU A 185 4.73 -14.70 -14.92
C LEU A 185 6.15 -14.92 -15.40
N GLU A 186 6.71 -13.93 -16.08
CA GLU A 186 8.11 -13.92 -16.51
C GLU A 186 8.77 -12.66 -15.98
N VAL A 187 9.90 -12.84 -15.31
CA VAL A 187 10.72 -11.75 -14.77
C VAL A 187 11.97 -11.68 -15.62
N ASP A 188 12.20 -10.53 -16.24
CA ASP A 188 13.41 -10.25 -16.98
C ASP A 188 14.49 -9.80 -16.00
N GLU A 189 15.56 -10.59 -15.86
CA GLU A 189 16.62 -10.36 -14.88
C GLU A 189 17.69 -9.35 -15.37
N ASP A 190 17.60 -8.86 -16.62
CA ASP A 190 18.62 -8.01 -17.21
C ASP A 190 18.42 -6.51 -16.88
N GLY A 191 19.09 -6.04 -15.81
CA GLY A 191 19.39 -4.63 -15.57
C GLY A 191 18.64 -3.92 -14.42
N ALA A 192 18.93 -2.62 -14.24
CA ALA A 192 18.37 -1.78 -13.18
C ALA A 192 16.89 -1.46 -13.44
N GLY A 193 16.03 -2.43 -13.11
CA GLY A 193 14.59 -2.39 -13.32
C GLY A 193 14.14 -3.63 -14.06
N ALA A 194 14.15 -4.78 -13.36
CA ALA A 194 13.66 -6.05 -13.90
C ALA A 194 12.23 -5.84 -14.43
N GLY A 195 12.06 -5.94 -15.74
CA GLY A 195 10.76 -5.93 -16.38
C GLY A 195 10.02 -7.20 -16.02
N VAL A 196 8.71 -7.11 -15.89
CA VAL A 196 7.84 -8.26 -15.63
C VAL A 196 6.78 -8.31 -16.70
N THR A 197 6.69 -9.46 -17.36
CA THR A 197 5.63 -9.79 -18.29
C THR A 197 4.67 -10.77 -17.61
N ILE A 198 3.39 -10.42 -17.57
CA ILE A 198 2.35 -11.21 -16.92
C ILE A 198 1.22 -11.47 -17.91
N ASP A 199 0.97 -12.74 -18.21
CA ASP A 199 -0.20 -13.17 -18.99
C ASP A 199 -1.22 -13.82 -18.06
N ILE A 200 -2.45 -13.30 -18.02
CA ILE A 200 -3.52 -13.79 -17.14
C ILE A 200 -4.75 -14.12 -17.98
N PHE A 201 -5.21 -15.36 -17.85
CA PHE A 201 -6.45 -15.82 -18.48
C PHE A 201 -7.60 -15.65 -17.50
N ILE A 202 -8.57 -14.80 -17.87
CA ILE A 202 -9.71 -14.44 -17.03
C ILE A 202 -11.05 -14.86 -17.66
N GLN A 203 -12.03 -15.04 -16.79
CA GLN A 203 -13.44 -15.29 -17.14
C GLN A 203 -14.35 -14.46 -16.26
N ASP A 204 -15.56 -14.19 -16.75
CA ASP A 204 -16.64 -13.63 -15.94
C ASP A 204 -17.23 -14.68 -14.98
N ASN A 205 -18.23 -14.26 -14.20
CA ASN A 205 -18.97 -15.14 -13.28
C ASN A 205 -19.73 -16.27 -13.99
N ASP A 206 -20.08 -16.08 -15.27
CA ASP A 206 -20.76 -17.07 -16.10
C ASP A 206 -19.73 -18.05 -16.73
N LEU A 207 -18.46 -18.01 -16.30
CA LEU A 207 -17.32 -18.79 -16.81
C LEU A 207 -17.10 -18.59 -18.32
N CYS A 208 -17.47 -17.42 -18.82
CA CYS A 208 -17.34 -17.02 -20.21
C CYS A 208 -16.21 -15.99 -20.39
N ARG A 209 -15.72 -15.89 -21.63
CA ARG A 209 -14.85 -14.77 -22.00
C ARG A 209 -15.64 -13.46 -22.01
N ILE A 210 -14.97 -12.36 -21.72
CA ILE A 210 -15.58 -11.04 -21.69
C ILE A 210 -15.64 -10.49 -23.13
N ASN A 211 -16.85 -10.33 -23.67
CA ASN A 211 -17.04 -9.84 -25.04
C ASN A 211 -17.42 -8.36 -25.12
N ASP A 212 -17.85 -7.76 -24.00
CA ASP A 212 -18.28 -6.36 -24.00
C ASP A 212 -17.06 -5.42 -23.96
N PRO A 213 -16.91 -4.50 -24.94
CA PRO A 213 -15.72 -3.66 -25.04
C PRO A 213 -15.58 -2.66 -23.87
N ASP A 214 -16.70 -2.18 -23.32
CA ASP A 214 -16.68 -1.25 -22.18
C ASP A 214 -16.24 -1.99 -20.90
N ALA A 215 -16.67 -3.24 -20.74
CA ALA A 215 -16.20 -4.11 -19.67
C ALA A 215 -14.69 -4.39 -19.79
N LEU A 216 -14.17 -4.66 -20.99
CA LEU A 216 -12.74 -4.88 -21.22
C LEU A 216 -11.92 -3.63 -20.91
N GLU A 217 -12.37 -2.46 -21.35
CA GLU A 217 -11.67 -1.20 -21.07
C GLU A 217 -11.67 -0.88 -19.58
N GLU A 218 -12.77 -1.15 -18.87
CA GLU A 218 -12.83 -0.94 -17.43
C GLU A 218 -11.95 -1.90 -16.64
N VAL A 219 -11.83 -3.16 -17.08
CA VAL A 219 -10.87 -4.13 -16.50
C VAL A 219 -9.44 -3.65 -16.71
N LYS A 220 -9.10 -3.24 -17.93
CA LYS A 220 -7.79 -2.68 -18.28
C LYS A 220 -7.45 -1.50 -17.39
N ARG A 221 -8.34 -0.50 -17.31
CA ARG A 221 -8.17 0.70 -16.49
C ARG A 221 -7.96 0.38 -15.01
N ARG A 222 -8.71 -0.59 -14.46
CA ARG A 222 -8.56 -1.02 -13.05
C ARG A 222 -7.20 -1.67 -12.78
N VAL A 223 -6.75 -2.53 -13.68
CA VAL A 223 -5.45 -3.19 -13.58
C VAL A 223 -4.32 -2.16 -13.69
N GLU A 224 -4.38 -1.25 -14.66
CA GLU A 224 -3.41 -0.15 -14.79
C GLU A 224 -3.34 0.71 -13.51
N LEU A 225 -4.49 1.07 -12.94
CA LEU A 225 -4.54 1.83 -11.69
C LEU A 225 -3.95 1.04 -10.50
N ALA A 226 -4.25 -0.25 -10.39
CA ALA A 226 -3.72 -1.10 -9.34
C ALA A 226 -2.19 -1.27 -9.42
N VAL A 227 -1.63 -1.29 -10.63
CA VAL A 227 -0.19 -1.38 -10.86
C VAL A 227 0.49 -0.04 -10.56
N THR A 228 -0.07 1.07 -11.04
CA THR A 228 0.53 2.42 -10.96
C THR A 228 0.39 3.09 -9.60
N LEU A 229 -0.72 2.88 -8.90
CA LEU A 229 -1.00 3.51 -7.61
C LEU A 229 -1.53 2.48 -6.59
N PRO A 230 -0.70 1.53 -6.15
CA PRO A 230 -1.12 0.47 -5.23
C PRO A 230 -1.46 0.97 -3.82
N VAL A 231 -0.80 2.06 -3.40
CA VAL A 231 -0.99 2.71 -2.10
C VAL A 231 -0.90 4.22 -2.29
N ARG A 232 -1.55 4.98 -1.42
CA ARG A 232 -1.40 6.44 -1.36
C ARG A 232 -0.69 6.80 -0.07
N ILE A 233 0.26 7.73 -0.16
CA ILE A 233 1.02 8.19 0.99
C ILE A 233 0.80 9.69 1.12
N THR A 234 0.44 10.16 2.30
CA THR A 234 0.26 11.59 2.56
C THR A 234 1.04 11.97 3.81
N LEU A 235 1.74 13.11 3.76
CA LEU A 235 2.29 13.73 4.96
C LEU A 235 1.68 15.12 5.14
N ARG A 236 1.22 15.41 6.36
CA ARG A 236 0.62 16.70 6.71
C ARG A 236 1.03 17.12 8.11
N ASP A 237 1.06 18.43 8.35
CA ASP A 237 1.26 18.97 9.68
C ASP A 237 -0.07 18.95 10.44
N VAL A 238 -0.04 18.49 11.69
CA VAL A 238 -1.21 18.38 12.56
C VAL A 238 -0.92 18.97 13.94
N PHE A 239 -1.98 19.22 14.72
CA PHE A 239 -1.90 19.86 16.05
C PHE A 239 -1.15 21.19 15.99
N ASP A 240 -1.62 22.13 15.17
CA ASP A 240 -0.98 23.44 14.97
C ASP A 240 0.51 23.34 14.60
N ALA A 241 0.83 22.36 13.74
CA ALA A 241 2.19 22.05 13.28
C ALA A 241 3.17 21.63 14.39
N CYS A 242 2.67 21.08 15.50
CA CYS A 242 3.50 20.48 16.53
C CYS A 242 3.94 19.05 16.16
N CYS A 243 3.21 18.37 15.29
CA CYS A 243 3.51 17.01 14.83
C CYS A 243 3.37 16.89 13.32
N THR A 244 4.11 15.95 12.74
CA THR A 244 3.91 15.52 11.35
C THR A 244 3.14 14.21 11.33
N GLU A 245 2.05 14.16 10.61
CA GLU A 245 1.25 12.95 10.41
C GLU A 245 1.55 12.34 9.05
N LEU A 246 1.93 11.06 9.06
CA LEU A 246 2.06 10.21 7.88
C LEU A 246 0.85 9.29 7.82
N VAL A 247 0.12 9.31 6.71
CA VAL A 247 -1.00 8.39 6.44
C VAL A 247 -0.71 7.60 5.18
N VAL A 248 -0.75 6.28 5.31
CA VAL A 248 -0.70 5.34 4.18
C VAL A 248 -2.07 4.70 4.01
N THR A 249 -2.67 4.90 2.84
CA THR A 249 -3.97 4.35 2.47
C THR A 249 -3.79 3.21 1.49
N ALA A 250 -4.28 2.03 1.86
CA ALA A 250 -4.23 0.82 1.05
C ALA A 250 -5.66 0.34 0.68
N PRO A 251 -5.91 -0.03 -0.59
CA PRO A 251 -7.17 -0.63 -0.97
C PRO A 251 -7.41 -1.99 -0.30
N LEU A 252 -8.65 -2.28 0.05
CA LEU A 252 -9.07 -3.58 0.60
C LEU A 252 -9.34 -4.62 -0.49
N ASP A 253 -9.24 -5.90 -0.11
CA ASP A 253 -9.83 -7.00 -0.89
C ASP A 253 -11.35 -7.10 -0.64
N THR A 254 -12.04 -7.90 -1.46
CA THR A 254 -13.50 -8.13 -1.31
C THR A 254 -13.90 -8.88 -0.03
N GLY A 255 -12.93 -9.45 0.70
CA GLY A 255 -13.12 -10.02 2.04
C GLY A 255 -12.73 -9.06 3.16
N GLY A 256 -12.50 -7.78 2.83
CA GLY A 256 -12.13 -6.72 3.76
C GLY A 256 -10.74 -6.88 4.39
N ARG A 257 -9.85 -7.66 3.77
CA ARG A 257 -8.45 -7.77 4.18
C ARG A 257 -7.60 -6.68 3.52
N GLY A 258 -6.73 -6.09 4.32
CA GLY A 258 -5.76 -5.08 3.89
C GLY A 258 -4.65 -5.63 3.02
N ARG A 259 -3.87 -4.73 2.42
CA ARG A 259 -2.65 -5.10 1.67
C ARG A 259 -1.64 -5.68 2.67
N PRO A 260 -1.07 -6.87 2.41
CA PRO A 260 -0.12 -7.47 3.32
C PRO A 260 1.09 -6.57 3.61
N ARG A 261 1.58 -6.64 4.85
CA ARG A 261 2.85 -6.02 5.30
C ARG A 261 2.93 -4.50 5.26
N VAL A 262 1.84 -3.75 5.02
CA VAL A 262 1.90 -2.28 4.97
C VAL A 262 2.47 -1.68 6.26
N THR A 263 1.93 -2.03 7.43
CA THR A 263 2.44 -1.52 8.72
C THR A 263 3.90 -1.91 8.95
N PHE A 264 4.27 -3.13 8.58
CA PHE A 264 5.64 -3.63 8.71
C PHE A 264 6.61 -2.81 7.86
N ASP A 265 6.31 -2.62 6.58
CA ASP A 265 7.18 -1.89 5.65
C ASP A 265 7.27 -0.40 6.03
N VAL A 266 6.17 0.21 6.50
CA VAL A 266 6.20 1.62 6.97
C VAL A 266 7.04 1.75 8.24
N THR A 267 6.85 0.90 9.25
CA THR A 267 7.65 0.97 10.47
C THR A 267 9.12 0.70 10.21
N GLN A 268 9.45 -0.17 9.24
CA GLN A 268 10.83 -0.37 8.79
C GLN A 268 11.40 0.89 8.13
N ALA A 269 10.65 1.52 7.22
CA ALA A 269 11.06 2.73 6.53
C ALA A 269 11.35 3.88 7.52
N LEU A 270 10.45 4.08 8.49
CA LEU A 270 10.62 5.09 9.53
C LEU A 270 11.84 4.80 10.42
N SER A 271 12.04 3.53 10.79
CA SER A 271 13.22 3.10 11.54
C SER A 271 14.53 3.36 10.78
N VAL A 272 14.57 3.05 9.49
CA VAL A 272 15.74 3.28 8.63
C VAL A 272 15.99 4.78 8.41
N ALA A 273 14.94 5.58 8.33
CA ALA A 273 15.03 7.04 8.24
C ALA A 273 15.42 7.72 9.58
N GLY A 274 15.53 6.95 10.68
CA GLY A 274 15.82 7.49 12.00
C GLY A 274 14.67 8.33 12.58
N LEU A 275 13.43 8.10 12.15
CA LEU A 275 12.27 8.85 12.60
C LEU A 275 11.63 8.17 13.81
N GLY A 276 11.26 8.98 14.81
CA GLY A 276 10.49 8.52 15.96
C GLY A 276 9.00 8.44 15.63
N VAL A 277 8.32 7.47 16.23
CA VAL A 277 6.87 7.29 16.14
C VAL A 277 6.28 7.54 17.52
N PHE A 278 5.49 8.60 17.64
CA PHE A 278 4.79 8.94 18.89
C PHE A 278 3.48 8.17 19.05
N MET A 279 2.79 7.99 17.93
CA MET A 279 1.50 7.33 17.88
C MET A 279 1.34 6.61 16.55
N ALA A 280 0.71 5.45 16.57
CA ALA A 280 0.29 4.78 15.35
C ALA A 280 -1.10 4.15 15.52
N ASP A 281 -1.95 4.36 14.52
CA ASP A 281 -3.30 3.80 14.43
C ASP A 281 -3.45 3.06 13.09
N VAL A 282 -4.01 1.86 13.13
CA VAL A 282 -4.43 1.12 11.93
C VAL A 282 -5.94 0.90 12.01
N PHE A 283 -6.68 1.28 10.98
CA PHE A 283 -8.13 1.13 10.94
C PHE A 283 -8.67 1.17 9.51
N ILE A 284 -9.92 0.72 9.33
CA ILE A 284 -10.62 0.85 8.05
C ILE A 284 -11.61 2.00 8.11
N GLU A 285 -11.62 2.79 7.04
CA GLU A 285 -12.53 3.89 6.84
C GLU A 285 -13.41 3.60 5.61
N SER A 286 -14.74 3.70 5.76
CA SER A 286 -15.67 3.74 4.64
C SER A 286 -16.27 5.13 4.55
N VAL A 287 -16.10 5.81 3.40
CA VAL A 287 -16.68 7.13 3.18
C VAL A 287 -18.13 6.95 2.73
N SER A 288 -19.10 7.14 3.63
CA SER A 288 -20.52 7.18 3.27
C SER A 288 -20.95 8.61 2.97
N MET A 289 -20.96 9.00 1.71
CA MET A 289 -21.58 10.23 1.24
C MET A 289 -22.74 9.83 0.32
N ASP A 290 -23.95 9.86 0.85
CA ASP A 290 -25.26 9.67 0.17
C ASP A 290 -25.43 8.44 -0.75
N ALA A 291 -26.27 7.48 -0.31
CA ALA A 291 -26.81 6.32 -1.05
C ALA A 291 -25.82 5.34 -1.72
N ASP A 292 -24.57 5.72 -1.97
CA ASP A 292 -23.45 4.86 -2.37
C ASP A 292 -22.45 4.81 -1.20
N GLU A 293 -22.27 3.63 -0.59
CA GLU A 293 -21.14 3.40 0.31
C GLU A 293 -19.85 3.52 -0.53
N GLY A 294 -19.03 4.53 -0.26
CA GLY A 294 -17.72 4.67 -0.90
C GLY A 294 -16.81 3.49 -0.58
N GLU A 295 -15.84 3.22 -1.46
CA GLU A 295 -14.90 2.11 -1.30
C GLU A 295 -14.19 2.18 0.06
N ALA A 296 -14.34 1.13 0.88
CA ALA A 296 -13.66 1.02 2.15
C ALA A 296 -12.15 0.87 1.94
N GLN A 297 -11.36 1.60 2.72
CA GLN A 297 -9.90 1.62 2.61
C GLN A 297 -9.26 1.38 3.97
N GLU A 298 -8.11 0.71 3.97
CA GLU A 298 -7.27 0.54 5.15
C GLU A 298 -6.35 1.75 5.30
N LEU A 299 -6.37 2.39 6.46
CA LEU A 299 -5.55 3.54 6.80
C LEU A 299 -4.55 3.15 7.87
N HIS A 300 -3.28 3.43 7.60
CA HIS A 300 -2.17 3.32 8.53
C HIS A 300 -1.67 4.72 8.84
N ARG A 301 -1.97 5.21 10.03
CA ARG A 301 -1.68 6.57 10.48
C ARG A 301 -0.54 6.53 11.48
N PHE A 302 0.44 7.41 11.31
CA PHE A 302 1.59 7.55 12.19
C PHE A 302 1.81 9.03 12.51
N LEU A 303 1.96 9.35 13.79
CA LEU A 303 2.51 10.63 14.22
C LEU A 303 4.01 10.47 14.38
N ILE A 304 4.76 11.16 13.51
CA ILE A 304 6.20 11.03 13.39
C ILE A 304 6.91 12.32 13.75
N HIS A 305 8.14 12.17 14.24
CA HIS A 305 9.01 13.29 14.59
C HIS A 305 10.47 12.97 14.26
N LEU A 306 11.27 14.03 14.14
CA LEU A 306 12.72 13.93 14.05
C LEU A 306 13.32 13.40 15.37
N PRO A 307 14.55 12.86 15.38
CA PRO A 307 15.22 12.38 16.60
C PRO A 307 15.24 13.38 17.76
N ASN A 308 15.25 14.68 17.46
CA ASN A 308 15.23 15.77 18.44
C ASN A 308 13.81 16.08 18.99
N GLY A 309 12.80 15.27 18.66
CA GLY A 309 11.41 15.45 19.06
C GLY A 309 10.65 16.52 18.29
N GLN A 310 11.27 17.19 17.31
CA GLN A 310 10.62 18.24 16.52
C GLN A 310 9.84 17.66 15.34
N PRO A 311 8.77 18.34 14.89
CA PRO A 311 8.06 17.98 13.66
C PRO A 311 8.93 18.21 12.42
N ILE A 312 8.61 17.50 11.34
CA ILE A 312 9.29 17.62 10.05
C ILE A 312 8.71 18.84 9.34
N ARG A 313 9.40 19.98 9.41
CA ARG A 313 8.90 21.25 8.87
C ARG A 313 9.18 21.47 7.38
N SER A 314 10.29 20.94 6.87
CA SER A 314 10.70 21.18 5.48
C SER A 314 9.96 20.25 4.52
N ASP A 315 9.37 20.79 3.45
CA ASP A 315 8.78 19.98 2.36
C ASP A 315 9.82 19.08 1.68
N ARG A 316 11.10 19.49 1.68
CA ARG A 316 12.21 18.65 1.20
C ARG A 316 12.36 17.41 2.07
N ASP A 317 12.31 17.57 3.38
CA ASP A 317 12.46 16.46 4.32
C ASP A 317 11.21 15.57 4.28
N LYS A 318 10.01 16.15 4.20
CA LYS A 318 8.76 15.39 3.99
C LYS A 318 8.80 14.57 2.70
N LYS A 319 9.30 15.13 1.60
CA LYS A 319 9.52 14.40 0.35
C LYS A 319 10.53 13.26 0.53
N ALA A 320 11.62 13.48 1.26
CA ALA A 320 12.57 12.40 1.54
C ALA A 320 11.93 11.26 2.34
N VAL A 321 11.11 11.57 3.36
CA VAL A 321 10.33 10.55 4.09
C VAL A 321 9.38 9.81 3.15
N TYR A 322 8.64 10.54 2.31
CA TYR A 322 7.77 9.97 1.29
C TYR A 322 8.52 8.98 0.39
N ASP A 323 9.67 9.38 -0.15
CA ASP A 323 10.46 8.54 -1.06
C ASP A 323 10.95 7.27 -0.37
N VAL A 324 11.40 7.35 0.90
CA VAL A 324 11.85 6.20 1.69
C VAL A 324 10.69 5.24 1.99
N VAL A 325 9.54 5.75 2.44
CA VAL A 325 8.36 4.94 2.74
C VAL A 325 7.84 4.26 1.46
N LYS A 326 7.77 5.00 0.35
CA LYS A 326 7.37 4.47 -0.96
C LYS A 326 8.32 3.38 -1.44
N ALA A 327 9.63 3.62 -1.36
CA ALA A 327 10.63 2.63 -1.75
C ALA A 327 10.51 1.34 -0.94
N GLN A 328 10.27 1.44 0.36
CA GLN A 328 10.12 0.26 1.22
C GLN A 328 8.84 -0.54 0.89
N LEU A 329 7.71 0.15 0.71
CA LEU A 329 6.39 -0.42 0.39
C LEU A 329 6.33 -1.07 -0.99
N LEU A 330 7.10 -0.57 -1.95
CA LEU A 330 7.18 -1.10 -3.32
C LEU A 330 8.38 -2.01 -3.52
N GLY A 331 9.35 -2.02 -2.61
CA GLY A 331 10.60 -2.77 -2.75
C GLY A 331 11.52 -2.24 -3.84
N SER A 332 11.37 -0.98 -4.24
CA SER A 332 12.26 -0.33 -5.19
C SER A 332 13.52 0.18 -4.51
N ARG A 333 14.63 0.25 -5.26
CA ARG A 333 15.85 0.93 -4.79
C ARG A 333 15.64 2.44 -4.82
N LEU A 334 16.05 3.13 -3.76
CA LEU A 334 16.11 4.60 -3.75
C LEU A 334 17.16 5.04 -4.76
N GLU A 335 16.73 5.61 -5.89
CA GLU A 335 17.65 6.31 -6.79
C GLU A 335 18.07 7.62 -6.14
N VAL A 336 19.33 7.69 -5.70
CA VAL A 336 19.93 8.92 -5.21
C VAL A 336 20.26 9.78 -6.43
N HIS A 337 19.46 10.82 -6.68
CA HIS A 337 19.90 11.87 -7.61
C HIS A 337 21.13 12.56 -7.02
N PRO A 338 22.31 12.50 -7.67
CA PRO A 338 23.45 13.28 -7.22
C PRO A 338 23.08 14.76 -7.30
N PRO A 339 23.50 15.58 -6.31
CA PRO A 339 23.34 17.03 -6.43
C PRO A 339 24.00 17.47 -7.74
N SER A 340 23.27 18.26 -8.52
CA SER A 340 23.82 18.87 -9.73
C SER A 340 25.13 19.56 -9.37
N PRO A 341 26.22 19.34 -10.14
CA PRO A 341 27.49 19.97 -9.82
C PRO A 341 27.31 21.49 -9.86
N PRO A 342 27.93 22.23 -8.93
CA PRO A 342 27.92 23.69 -9.00
C PRO A 342 28.48 24.12 -10.35
N SER A 343 27.78 25.01 -11.04
CA SER A 343 28.26 25.55 -12.32
C SER A 343 29.56 26.31 -12.07
N GLY A 344 30.70 25.69 -12.39
CA GLY A 344 32.01 26.34 -12.33
C GLY A 344 33.11 25.48 -11.74
N ALA A 345 33.56 24.46 -12.46
CA ALA A 345 34.92 23.92 -12.32
C ALA A 345 35.35 23.27 -13.64
N GLY A 346 36.41 23.81 -14.25
CA GLY A 346 36.96 23.38 -15.54
C GLY A 346 37.64 22.00 -15.50
N PRO A 347 38.04 21.46 -16.68
CA PRO A 347 38.41 20.07 -16.81
C PRO A 347 39.89 19.84 -16.47
N GLY A 348 40.16 18.87 -15.60
CA GLY A 348 41.49 18.32 -15.34
C GLY A 348 41.36 16.82 -15.06
N GLY A 349 41.94 15.99 -15.93
CA GLY A 349 41.61 14.57 -16.07
C GLY A 349 42.43 13.55 -15.26
N LYS A 350 42.34 12.31 -15.77
CA LYS A 350 42.86 11.00 -15.29
C LYS A 350 41.92 10.34 -14.27
N GLY A 351 41.23 9.23 -14.54
CA GLY A 351 41.64 8.02 -15.27
C GLY A 351 42.02 6.94 -14.25
N GLY A 352 41.06 6.14 -13.81
CA GLY A 352 41.28 5.07 -12.81
C GLY A 352 40.15 4.05 -12.80
N LEU A 353 40.37 2.94 -13.50
CA LEU A 353 39.52 1.75 -13.53
C LEU A 353 39.52 1.06 -12.15
N ARG A 354 38.37 0.77 -11.54
CA ARG A 354 38.27 -0.20 -10.43
C ARG A 354 37.03 -1.08 -10.51
N ARG A 355 37.31 -2.33 -10.87
CA ARG A 355 36.74 -3.64 -10.50
C ARG A 355 35.41 -3.64 -9.72
N VAL A 356 34.38 -4.19 -10.37
CA VAL A 356 33.12 -4.63 -9.77
C VAL A 356 33.37 -5.92 -8.99
N THR A 357 33.02 -5.94 -7.71
CA THR A 357 32.80 -7.16 -6.93
C THR A 357 31.40 -7.10 -6.36
N SER A 358 30.64 -8.16 -6.61
CA SER A 358 29.26 -8.37 -6.18
C SER A 358 29.18 -8.61 -4.68
N GLU A 359 28.46 -7.77 -3.94
CA GLU A 359 27.84 -8.18 -2.68
C GLU A 359 26.43 -7.57 -2.61
N LEU A 360 25.45 -8.46 -2.43
CA LEU A 360 24.09 -8.14 -2.00
C LEU A 360 24.17 -7.63 -0.55
N HIS A 361 23.21 -6.78 -0.16
CA HIS A 361 23.14 -6.01 1.10
C HIS A 361 24.07 -4.78 1.17
N GLU A 362 23.55 -3.64 0.70
CA GLU A 362 23.75 -2.34 1.35
C GLU A 362 22.81 -1.31 0.67
N VAL A 363 21.88 -0.74 1.44
CA VAL A 363 21.17 0.48 1.04
C VAL A 363 22.21 1.61 1.05
N PRO A 364 22.30 2.46 0.02
CA PRO A 364 23.42 3.40 -0.09
C PRO A 364 23.39 4.41 1.06
N SER A 365 24.44 4.33 1.87
CA SER A 365 24.82 5.15 3.02
C SER A 365 25.00 6.65 2.72
N SER A 366 24.68 7.12 1.50
CA SER A 366 24.81 8.51 1.07
C SER A 366 23.62 9.41 1.45
N LEU A 367 22.43 8.83 1.64
CA LEU A 367 21.27 9.58 2.18
C LEU A 367 21.42 9.77 3.70
N LEU A 368 21.92 8.73 4.39
CA LEU A 368 22.26 8.76 5.81
C LEU A 368 23.42 9.73 6.10
N ARG A 369 24.51 9.73 5.31
CA ARG A 369 25.61 10.69 5.51
C ARG A 369 25.22 12.15 5.31
N ASN A 370 24.34 12.47 4.35
CA ASN A 370 23.89 13.86 4.19
C ASN A 370 22.97 14.34 5.33
N LEU A 371 22.34 13.41 6.06
CA LEU A 371 21.59 13.69 7.27
C LEU A 371 22.49 13.66 8.52
N GLU A 372 23.52 12.83 8.58
CA GLU A 372 24.51 12.82 9.68
C GLU A 372 25.45 14.04 9.62
N ASP A 373 25.95 14.43 8.44
CA ASP A 373 26.91 15.53 8.27
C ASP A 373 26.31 16.92 8.55
N ARG A 374 24.97 17.04 8.64
CA ARG A 374 24.28 18.30 8.99
C ARG A 374 23.97 18.47 10.47
N TRP A 375 24.16 17.43 11.28
CA TRP A 375 23.78 17.44 12.70
C TRP A 375 24.93 16.90 13.56
N GLN A 376 25.99 17.70 13.68
CA GLN A 376 26.98 17.52 14.74
C GLN A 376 26.49 18.22 16.01
N PHE A 377 26.23 17.46 17.07
CA PHE A 377 26.09 18.02 18.42
C PHE A 377 27.49 18.33 18.96
N GLY A 378 27.70 19.59 19.34
CA GLY A 378 28.80 20.01 20.21
C GLY A 378 28.50 19.75 21.67
#